data_AF-A0A212JXF6-F1
#
_entry.id   AF-A0A212JXF6-F1
#
_cell.length_a   1.000
_cell.length_b   1.000
_cell.length_c   1.000
_cell.angle_alpha   90.00
_cell.angle_beta   90.00
_cell.angle_gamma   90.00
#
_symmetry.space_group_name_H-M   'P 1'
#
loop_
_entity.id
_entity.type
_entity.pdbx_description
1 polymer ?
#
loop_
_entity_poly.entity_id
_entity_poly.type
_entity_poly.pdbx_seq_one_letter_code
_entity_poly.pdbx_strand_id
1 'polypeptide(L)' 'MDDHNKDPQDNEPTDEDTDESETNYIGVFLPIGIAMGVSLGVMLDNLAMGISLGTSLGLLIGITIRSKKKK' A
#
# COMPACT_ATOMS: atom_id res chain seq x y z
N MET A 1 -32.96 -7.23 20.82
CA MET A 1 -32.17 -8.15 19.97
C MET A 1 -30.92 -7.40 19.61
N ASP A 2 -29.94 -7.54 20.48
CA ASP A 2 -28.62 -6.95 20.41
C ASP A 2 -27.76 -7.89 19.57
N ASP A 3 -27.44 -7.49 18.34
CA ASP A 3 -26.37 -8.15 17.59
C ASP A 3 -25.57 -7.07 16.86
N HIS A 4 -24.73 -6.41 17.66
CA HIS A 4 -23.59 -5.66 17.18
C HIS A 4 -22.61 -6.66 16.55
N ASN A 5 -22.83 -7.05 15.29
CA ASN A 5 -21.77 -7.67 14.50
C ASN A 5 -20.83 -6.55 14.02
N LYS A 6 -19.89 -6.18 14.92
CA LYS A 6 -18.64 -5.54 14.54
C LYS A 6 -17.82 -6.64 13.88
N ASP A 7 -17.85 -6.71 12.55
CA ASP A 7 -16.77 -7.37 11.83
C ASP A 7 -15.48 -6.59 12.13
N PRO A 8 -14.48 -7.18 12.79
CA PRO A 8 -13.15 -6.63 12.79
C PRO A 8 -12.52 -7.06 11.46
N GLN A 9 -12.50 -6.17 10.47
CA GLN A 9 -11.52 -6.25 9.39
C GLN A 9 -10.64 -5.01 9.45
N ASP A 10 -9.71 -5.15 10.38
CA ASP A 10 -8.37 -4.60 10.46
C ASP A 10 -7.63 -4.64 9.11
N ASN A 11 -7.60 -3.51 8.42
CA ASN A 11 -6.52 -3.17 7.49
C ASN A 11 -6.60 -1.69 7.10
N GLU A 12 -6.50 -0.82 8.11
CA GLU A 12 -6.08 0.55 7.84
C GLU A 12 -4.55 0.55 7.89
N PRO A 13 -3.84 0.61 6.75
CA PRO A 13 -2.46 1.07 6.78
C PRO A 13 -2.55 2.57 7.09
N THR A 14 -2.59 2.89 8.38
CA THR A 14 -2.49 4.24 8.90
C THR A 14 -1.03 4.67 8.72
N ASP A 15 -0.63 4.98 7.50
CA ASP A 15 0.66 5.59 7.20
C ASP A 15 0.49 7.12 7.29
N GLU A 16 0.20 7.59 8.50
CA GLU A 16 0.42 8.98 8.89
C GLU A 16 1.91 9.18 9.19
N ASP A 17 2.69 9.50 8.18
CA ASP A 17 3.99 10.15 8.38
C ASP A 17 4.11 11.31 7.38
N THR A 18 3.37 12.38 7.70
CA THR A 18 3.58 13.71 7.14
C THR A 18 4.83 14.30 7.81
N ASP A 19 6.01 13.94 7.29
CA ASP A 19 7.26 14.64 7.65
C ASP A 19 7.62 15.63 6.54
N GLU A 20 7.32 16.89 6.84
CA GLU A 20 7.46 18.06 6.00
C GLU A 20 8.93 18.44 5.79
N SER A 21 9.75 17.65 5.07
CA SER A 21 11.04 18.16 4.55
C SER A 21 11.79 17.32 3.50
N GLU A 22 11.45 16.05 3.26
CA GLU A 22 12.03 15.26 2.15
C GLU A 22 10.91 14.53 1.40
N THR A 23 10.81 14.71 0.08
CA THR A 23 9.81 13.98 -0.73
C THR A 23 10.10 12.48 -0.65
N ASN A 24 9.52 11.79 0.32
CA ASN A 24 9.64 10.35 0.50
C ASN A 24 8.74 9.64 -0.50
N TYR A 25 9.28 9.41 -1.69
CA TYR A 25 8.59 8.67 -2.76
C TYR A 25 8.07 7.31 -2.31
N ILE A 26 8.75 6.65 -1.36
CA ILE A 26 8.30 5.37 -0.81
C ILE A 26 6.95 5.53 -0.08
N GLY A 27 6.76 6.60 0.71
CA GLY A 27 5.50 6.86 1.42
C GLY A 27 4.32 7.17 0.49
N VAL A 28 4.58 7.59 -0.75
CA VAL A 28 3.54 7.82 -1.76
C VAL A 28 3.27 6.56 -2.59
N PHE A 29 4.33 5.90 -3.09
CA PHE A 29 4.18 4.79 -4.03
C PHE A 29 3.82 3.45 -3.36
N LEU A 30 4.15 3.27 -2.07
CA LEU A 30 3.80 2.06 -1.33
C LEU A 30 2.28 1.89 -1.16
N PRO A 31 1.52 2.85 -0.59
CA PRO A 31 0.07 2.70 -0.44
C PRO A 31 -0.65 2.61 -1.80
N ILE A 32 -0.17 3.32 -2.82
CA ILE A 32 -0.70 3.20 -4.20
C ILE A 32 -0.52 1.77 -4.72
N GLY A 33 0.67 1.18 -4.54
CA GLY A 33 0.94 -0.20 -4.92
C GLY A 33 0.05 -1.20 -4.18
N ILE A 34 -0.14 -1.03 -2.87
CA ILE A 34 -1.00 -1.89 -2.05
C ILE A 34 -2.46 -1.80 -2.51
N ALA A 35 -3.02 -0.60 -2.68
CA ALA A 35 -4.41 -0.42 -3.12
C ALA A 35 -4.67 -1.04 -4.51
N MET A 36 -3.72 -0.90 -5.43
CA MET A 36 -3.80 -1.52 -6.75
C MET A 36 -3.66 -3.04 -6.66
N GLY A 37 -2.73 -3.54 -5.83
CA GLY A 37 -2.51 -4.95 -5.58
C GLY A 37 -3.72 -5.64 -4.97
N VAL A 38 -4.36 -5.02 -3.98
CA VAL A 38 -5.61 -5.53 -3.36
C VAL A 38 -6.72 -5.61 -4.41
N SER A 39 -6.91 -4.57 -5.22
CA SER A 39 -7.92 -4.58 -6.28
C SER A 39 -7.69 -5.73 -7.29
N LEU A 40 -6.44 -5.98 -7.68
CA LEU A 40 -6.07 -7.10 -8.55
C LEU A 40 -6.23 -8.46 -7.85
N GLY A 41 -5.87 -8.54 -6.57
CA GLY A 41 -5.98 -9.76 -5.76
C GLY A 41 -7.44 -10.19 -5.57
N VAL A 42 -8.35 -9.24 -5.35
CA VAL A 42 -9.80 -9.50 -5.30
C VAL A 42 -10.29 -9.98 -6.66
N MET A 43 -9.82 -9.38 -7.77
CA MET A 43 -10.19 -9.81 -9.12
C MET A 43 -9.74 -11.23 -9.46
N LEU A 44 -8.62 -11.67 -8.91
CA LEU A 44 -8.01 -12.98 -9.15
C LEU A 44 -8.41 -14.03 -8.11
N ASP A 45 -9.30 -13.69 -7.17
CA ASP A 45 -9.64 -14.51 -5.99
C ASP A 45 -8.40 -14.94 -5.18
N ASN A 46 -7.31 -14.16 -5.29
CA ASN A 46 -6.02 -14.45 -4.70
C ASN A 46 -5.39 -13.16 -4.14
N LEU A 47 -5.89 -12.79 -2.97
CA LEU A 47 -5.48 -11.57 -2.29
C LEU A 47 -3.98 -11.56 -1.92
N ALA A 48 -3.42 -12.73 -1.56
CA ALA A 48 -2.00 -12.87 -1.25
C ALA A 48 -1.12 -12.55 -2.47
N MET A 49 -1.53 -13.02 -3.66
CA MET A 49 -0.83 -12.68 -4.90
C MET A 49 -0.96 -11.19 -5.24
N GLY A 50 -2.16 -10.63 -5.09
CA GLY A 50 -2.41 -9.21 -5.33
C GLY A 50 -1.55 -8.29 -4.44
N ILE A 51 -1.56 -8.51 -3.13
CA ILE A 51 -0.78 -7.72 -2.16
C ILE A 51 0.72 -7.86 -2.42
N SER A 52 1.22 -9.09 -2.64
CA SER A 52 2.65 -9.30 -2.89
C SER A 52 3.13 -8.59 -4.17
N LEU A 53 2.34 -8.62 -5.24
CA LEU A 53 2.63 -7.91 -6.49
C LEU A 53 2.54 -6.38 -6.31
N GLY A 54 1.47 -5.91 -5.66
CA GLY A 54 1.25 -4.49 -5.41
C GLY A 54 2.33 -3.84 -4.56
N THR A 55 2.67 -4.46 -3.43
CA THR A 55 3.74 -4.00 -2.53
C THR A 55 5.10 -4.04 -3.21
N SER A 56 5.42 -5.13 -3.93
CA SER A 56 6.70 -5.23 -4.66
C SER A 56 6.84 -4.13 -5.72
N LEU A 57 5.77 -3.84 -6.46
CA LEU A 57 5.79 -2.84 -7.52
C LEU A 57 5.82 -1.41 -6.97
N GLY A 58 4.99 -1.10 -5.97
CA GLY A 58 4.97 0.20 -5.31
C GLY A 58 6.31 0.53 -4.65
N LEU A 59 6.91 -0.44 -3.97
CA LEU A 59 8.22 -0.28 -3.35
C LEU A 59 9.35 -0.13 -4.39
N LEU A 60 9.35 -0.96 -5.43
CA LEU A 60 10.34 -0.89 -6.53
C LEU A 60 10.33 0.50 -7.20
N ILE A 61 9.13 1.02 -7.51
CA ILE A 61 8.96 2.33 -8.12
C ILE A 61 9.42 3.44 -7.16
N GLY A 62 9.00 3.38 -5.89
CA GLY A 62 9.38 4.36 -4.86
C GLY A 62 10.91 4.43 -4.65
N ILE A 63 11.59 3.29 -4.58
CA ILE A 63 13.05 3.21 -4.44
C ILE A 63 13.74 3.70 -5.71
N THR A 64 13.26 3.32 -6.88
CA THR A 64 13.86 3.71 -8.17
C THR A 64 13.80 5.21 -8.39
N ILE A 65 12.66 5.84 -8.08
CA ILE A 65 12.47 7.30 -8.22
C ILE A 65 13.32 8.04 -7.19
N ARG A 66 13.34 7.56 -5.92
CA ARG A 66 14.21 8.12 -4.88
C ARG A 66 15.69 8.04 -5.28
N SER A 67 16.12 6.93 -5.87
CA SER A 67 17.49 6.72 -6.35
C SER A 67 17.83 7.64 -7.53
N LYS A 68 16.88 7.90 -8.43
CA LYS A 68 17.04 8.86 -9.53
C LYS A 68 17.15 10.31 -9.05
N LYS A 69 16.46 10.69 -7.98
CA LYS A 69 16.50 12.06 -7.45
C LYS A 69 17.78 12.39 -6.67
N LYS A 70 18.48 11.37 -6.13
CA LYS A 70 19.76 11.55 -5.44
C LYS A 70 20.98 11.63 -6.40
N LYS A 71 20.79 11.64 -7.71
CA LYS A 71 21.86 11.66 -8.74
C LYS A 71 21.73 12.87 -9.65
#